data_AF-A0A291DBX2-F1
#
_entry.id   AF-A0A291DBX2-F1
#
_cell.length_a   1.000
_cell.length_b   1.000
_cell.length_c   1.000
_cell.angle_alpha   90.00
_cell.angle_beta   90.00
_cell.angle_gamma   90.00
#
_symmetry.space_group_name_H-M   'P 1'
#
loop_
_entity.id
_entity.type
_entity.pdbx_description
1 polymer ?
#
loop_
_entity_poly.entity_id
_entity_poly.type
_entity_poly.pdbx_seq_one_letter_code
_entity_poly.pdbx_strand_id
1 'polypeptide(L)' 'MLQKFYDRAFVFLKLVEQEYASLGQSCSEWESLHLRFLLYYLIRFKIKSDRDFSLYHFRTAYRLYLDKLLQGGTTLIQ' A
#
# COMPACT_ATOMS: atom_id res chain seq x y z
N MET A 1 -11.75 -9.95 -8.50
CA MET A 1 -10.50 -9.47 -9.13
C MET A 1 -9.59 -8.77 -8.11
N LEU A 2 -10.09 -7.76 -7.38
CA LEU A 2 -9.32 -7.06 -6.33
C LEU A 2 -8.74 -8.01 -5.27
N GLN A 3 -9.57 -8.91 -4.74
CA GLN A 3 -9.15 -9.90 -3.74
C GLN A 3 -7.94 -10.72 -4.19
N LYS A 4 -7.91 -11.18 -5.45
CA LYS A 4 -6.76 -11.92 -6.01
C LYS A 4 -5.44 -11.13 -5.90
N PHE A 5 -5.47 -9.81 -6.16
CA PHE A 5 -4.27 -8.97 -6.05
C PHE A 5 -3.91 -8.70 -4.59
N TYR A 6 -4.91 -8.55 -3.73
CA TYR A 6 -4.71 -8.40 -2.29
C TYR A 6 -4.03 -9.63 -1.69
N ASP A 7 -4.54 -10.83 -1.98
CA ASP A 7 -3.98 -12.10 -1.51
C ASP A 7 -2.53 -12.29 -1.98
N ARG A 8 -2.24 -11.92 -3.22
CA ARG A 8 -0.89 -11.99 -3.80
C ARG A 8 0.10 -11.03 -3.12
N ALA A 9 -0.39 -9.91 -2.60
CA ALA A 9 0.40 -8.93 -1.86
C ALA A 9 0.38 -9.16 -0.33
N PHE A 10 -0.51 -10.01 0.19
CA PHE A 10 -0.85 -10.10 1.62
C PHE A 10 0.35 -10.24 2.55
N VAL A 11 1.27 -11.16 2.23
CA VAL A 11 2.49 -11.37 3.03
C VAL A 11 3.32 -10.09 3.11
N PHE A 12 3.43 -9.36 1.99
CA PHE A 12 4.13 -8.08 1.97
C PHE A 12 3.37 -6.99 2.76
N LEU A 13 2.05 -6.93 2.66
CA LEU A 13 1.25 -5.97 3.41
C LEU A 13 1.47 -6.14 4.93
N LYS A 14 1.49 -7.38 5.42
CA LYS A 14 1.82 -7.68 6.83
C LYS A 14 3.25 -7.31 7.23
N LEU A 15 4.22 -7.47 6.34
CA LEU A 15 5.58 -6.99 6.58
C LEU A 15 5.63 -5.46 6.67
N VAL A 16 4.87 -4.77 5.82
CA VAL A 16 4.77 -3.30 5.85
C VAL A 16 4.18 -2.79 7.16
N GLU A 17 3.14 -3.44 7.69
CA GLU A 17 2.57 -3.08 9.01
C GLU A 17 3.64 -3.10 10.12
N GLN A 18 4.60 -4.03 10.04
CA GLN A 18 5.71 -4.15 10.99
C GLN A 18 6.81 -3.10 10.72
N GLU A 19 7.22 -2.95 9.46
CA GLU A 19 8.25 -1.97 9.03
C GLU A 19 7.85 -0.53 9.43
N TYR A 20 6.57 -0.23 9.36
CA TYR A 20 6.00 1.10 9.61
C TYR A 20 5.17 1.16 10.90
N ALA A 21 5.43 0.28 11.87
CA ALA A 21 4.67 0.20 13.12
C ALA A 21 4.66 1.52 13.92
N SER A 22 5.66 2.39 13.72
CA SER A 22 5.72 3.74 14.29
C SER A 22 4.57 4.66 13.87
N LEU A 23 3.84 4.34 12.80
CA LEU A 23 2.64 5.06 12.39
C LEU A 23 1.46 4.90 13.35
N GLY A 24 1.52 3.94 14.28
CA GLY A 24 0.50 3.77 15.33
C GLY A 24 -0.89 3.43 14.82
N GLN A 25 -1.01 2.91 13.59
CA GLN A 25 -2.30 2.57 12.98
C GLN A 25 -2.87 1.28 13.60
N SER A 26 -4.17 1.27 13.81
CA SER A 26 -4.95 0.08 14.15
C SER A 26 -5.06 -0.90 12.96
N CYS A 27 -5.49 -2.13 13.23
CA CYS A 27 -5.66 -3.16 12.19
C CYS A 27 -6.62 -2.71 11.07
N SER A 28 -7.73 -2.06 11.41
CA SER A 28 -8.72 -1.59 10.43
C SER A 28 -8.19 -0.42 9.59
N GLU A 29 -7.37 0.45 10.18
CA GLU A 29 -6.73 1.56 9.45
C GLU A 29 -5.69 1.04 8.46
N TRP A 30 -4.90 0.04 8.85
CA TRP A 30 -3.98 -0.67 7.96
C TRP A 30 -4.71 -1.33 6.79
N GLU A 31 -5.77 -2.09 7.07
CA GLU A 31 -6.58 -2.73 6.04
C GLU A 31 -7.16 -1.70 5.06
N SER A 32 -7.71 -0.60 5.59
CA SER A 32 -8.22 0.50 4.77
C SER A 32 -7.12 1.16 3.92
N LEU A 33 -5.92 1.34 4.47
CA LEU A 33 -4.79 1.93 3.75
C LEU A 33 -4.29 1.00 2.62
N HIS A 34 -4.18 -0.29 2.90
CA HIS A 34 -3.79 -1.30 1.92
C HIS A 34 -4.78 -1.36 0.75
N LEU A 35 -6.08 -1.39 1.05
CA LEU A 35 -7.13 -1.42 0.03
C LEU A 35 -7.17 -0.14 -0.81
N ARG A 36 -7.06 1.03 -0.18
CA ARG A 36 -7.01 2.33 -0.88
C ARG A 36 -5.81 2.40 -1.82
N PHE A 37 -4.63 2.02 -1.33
CA PHE A 37 -3.43 2.04 -2.17
C PHE A 37 -3.50 1.01 -3.30
N LEU A 38 -3.99 -0.20 -3.02
CA LEU A 38 -4.15 -1.23 -4.05
C LEU A 38 -5.09 -0.75 -5.17
N LEU A 39 -6.24 -0.16 -4.82
CA LEU A 39 -7.16 0.42 -5.80
C LEU A 39 -6.48 1.52 -6.62
N TYR A 40 -5.81 2.46 -5.95
CA TYR A 40 -5.05 3.52 -6.62
C TYR A 40 -4.01 2.93 -7.60
N TYR A 41 -3.24 1.94 -7.17
CA TYR A 41 -2.21 1.30 -7.98
C TYR A 41 -2.80 0.63 -9.23
N LEU A 42 -3.88 -0.15 -9.07
CA LEU A 42 -4.54 -0.83 -10.18
C LEU A 42 -5.03 0.15 -11.24
N ILE A 43 -5.63 1.27 -10.81
CA ILE A 43 -6.12 2.32 -11.71
C ILE A 43 -4.95 3.07 -12.35
N ARG A 44 -3.97 3.52 -11.56
CA ARG A 44 -2.84 4.35 -12.00
C ARG A 44 -2.01 3.67 -13.08
N PHE A 45 -1.77 2.37 -12.93
CA PHE A 45 -0.96 1.57 -13.84
C PHE A 45 -1.78 0.76 -14.84
N LYS A 46 -3.11 0.99 -14.89
CA LYS A 46 -4.04 0.34 -15.83
C LYS A 46 -3.92 -1.19 -15.81
N ILE A 47 -3.82 -1.76 -14.62
CA ILE A 47 -3.69 -3.21 -14.42
C ILE A 47 -5.03 -3.86 -14.80
N LYS A 48 -5.05 -4.66 -15.88
CA LYS A 48 -6.25 -5.35 -16.37
C LYS A 48 -6.23 -6.84 -16.08
N SER A 49 -5.04 -7.40 -15.85
CA SER A 49 -4.84 -8.82 -15.66
C SER A 49 -3.71 -9.12 -14.66
N ASP A 50 -3.59 -10.39 -14.30
CA ASP A 50 -2.55 -10.86 -13.38
C ASP A 50 -1.13 -10.76 -13.94
N ARG A 51 -1.00 -10.76 -15.28
CA ARG A 51 0.28 -10.59 -15.98
C ARG A 51 0.78 -9.15 -15.90
N ASP A 52 -0.13 -8.19 -15.82
CA ASP A 52 0.21 -6.77 -15.71
C ASP A 52 0.65 -6.42 -14.28
N PHE A 53 0.22 -7.21 -13.30
CA PHE A 53 0.53 -6.97 -11.88
C PHE A 53 1.94 -7.46 -11.53
N SER A 54 2.90 -6.53 -11.59
CA SER A 54 4.24 -6.73 -11.04
C SER A 54 4.26 -6.50 -9.53
N LEU A 55 4.47 -7.58 -8.77
CA LEU A 55 4.56 -7.52 -7.31
C LEU A 55 5.76 -6.69 -6.85
N TYR A 56 6.89 -6.74 -7.55
CA TYR A 56 8.05 -5.90 -7.24
C TYR A 56 7.72 -4.42 -7.37
N HIS A 57 7.08 -4.03 -8.48
CA HIS A 57 6.71 -2.63 -8.69
C HIS A 57 5.65 -2.16 -7.68
N PHE A 58 4.67 -3.01 -7.34
CA PHE A 58 3.70 -2.72 -6.28
C PHE A 58 4.38 -2.46 -4.94
N ARG A 59 5.31 -3.33 -4.55
CA ARG A 59 6.05 -3.21 -3.27
C ARG A 59 6.82 -1.90 -3.18
N THR A 60 7.59 -1.58 -4.21
CA THR A 60 8.38 -0.35 -4.26
C THR A 60 7.49 0.89 -4.26
N ALA A 61 6.43 0.90 -5.07
CA ALA A 61 5.49 2.01 -5.12
C ALA A 61 4.79 2.22 -3.76
N TYR A 62 4.48 1.14 -3.04
CA TYR A 62 3.78 1.25 -1.76
C TYR A 62 4.67 1.82 -0.66
N ARG A 63 5.93 1.38 -0.55
CA ARG A 63 6.87 1.97 0.40
C ARG A 63 7.11 3.44 0.12
N LEU A 64 7.32 3.82 -1.15
CA LEU A 64 7.46 5.23 -1.52
C LEU A 64 6.22 6.07 -1.17
N TYR A 65 5.02 5.49 -1.26
CA TYR A 65 3.79 6.15 -0.85
C TYR A 65 3.74 6.37 0.67
N LEU A 66 4.12 5.36 1.46
CA LEU A 66 4.17 5.46 2.92
C LEU A 66 5.26 6.43 3.40
N ASP A 67 6.44 6.41 2.78
CA ASP A 67 7.53 7.34 3.09
C ASP A 67 7.08 8.79 2.85
N LYS A 68 6.33 9.05 1.77
CA LYS A 68 5.74 10.37 1.52
C LYS A 68 4.65 10.73 2.53
N LEU A 69 3.84 9.77 2.96
CA LEU A 69 2.84 10.00 4.00
C LEU A 69 3.50 10.39 5.33
N LEU A 70 4.59 9.70 5.69
CA LEU A 70 5.42 10.00 6.85
C LEU A 70 6.07 11.39 6.76
N GLN A 71 6.61 11.75 5.59
CA GLN A 71 7.21 13.08 5.36
C GLN A 71 6.14 14.19 5.37
N GLY A 72 4.93 13.91 4.88
CA GLY A 72 3.83 14.87 4.86
C GLY A 72 3.24 15.18 6.24
N GLY A 73 3.33 14.24 7.19
CA GLY A 73 2.85 14.41 8.56
C GLY A 73 3.55 15.51 9.37
N THR A 74 4.73 15.97 8.93
CA THR A 74 5.47 17.07 9.58
C THR A 74 5.01 18.46 9.11
N THR A 75 4.12 18.55 8.11
CA THR A 75 3.81 19.83 7.41
C THR A 75 2.39 20.34 7.60
N LEU A 76 1.58 19.73 8.48
CA LEU A 76 0.21 20.19 8.79
C LEU A 76 0.04 20.80 10.19
N ILE A 77 1.14 21.33 10.76
CA ILE A 77 1.09 22.26 11.88
C ILE A 77 1.80 23.55 11.44
N GLN A 78 1.08 24.38 10.68
CA GLN A 78 1.33 25.83 10.56
C GLN A 78 -0.01 26.54 10.56
#